data_AF-A0A9P8F1V1-F1
#
_entry.id   AF-A0A9P8F1V1-F1
#
_cell.length_a   1.000
_cell.length_b   1.000
_cell.length_c   1.000
_cell.angle_alpha   90.00
_cell.angle_beta   90.00
_cell.angle_gamma   90.00
#
_symmetry.space_group_name_H-M   'P 1'
#
loop_
_entity.id
_entity.type
_entity.pdbx_description
1 polymer ?
#
loop_
_entity_poly.entity_id
_entity_poly.type
_entity_poly.pdbx_seq_one_letter_code
_entity_poly.pdbx_strand_id
1 'polypeptide(L)'
;GFDLINNYTYCFFGDGCAMEGIASEAASTAGHLQLGNLIAIYDDNHISIDGDTKCAFTEDVMKRFEAYGWHTEYVEKGDTDLQGIEDAIKRCREVKDKPSVIKLTTTIGFGSQLQGTGGVHGNPLKADDIKHVKKQFGFDPEKSFVVPQEVYDMYHKTADAGAAAEAEWNKLFEKYASEHKEAHADLARRLTGKLPEGWQKCLPTYKPDDAAIASRKLSESVLEAIYEAVPELVSGSADLTGSNNTRWKKAVDFQPPNTGIGQWDGRYIRYGVREHAMAAIMNGLSAYGTLIPAGGTFLNFVSYA
;
A
#
# COMPACT_ATOMS: atom_id res chain seq x y z
N GLY A 1 -2.15 -20.55 -16.18
CA GLY A 1 -1.87 -19.31 -16.93
C GLY A 1 -0.46 -18.85 -16.63
N PHE A 2 -0.14 -17.60 -16.90
CA PHE A 2 1.11 -16.96 -16.48
C PHE A 2 0.80 -16.03 -15.29
N ASP A 3 0.98 -16.52 -14.08
CA ASP A 3 0.67 -15.76 -12.85
C ASP A 3 1.86 -14.85 -12.49
N LEU A 4 2.18 -13.90 -13.39
CA LEU A 4 3.35 -13.04 -13.26
C LEU A 4 3.24 -12.04 -12.11
N ILE A 5 2.05 -11.51 -11.87
CA ILE A 5 1.80 -10.50 -10.84
C ILE A 5 0.78 -11.05 -9.85
N ASN A 6 1.26 -11.54 -8.71
CA ASN A 6 0.43 -12.19 -7.68
C ASN A 6 0.90 -11.88 -6.24
N ASN A 7 1.72 -10.83 -6.07
CA ASN A 7 2.29 -10.45 -4.79
C ASN A 7 1.23 -9.90 -3.82
N TYR A 8 1.56 -9.93 -2.53
CA TYR A 8 0.79 -9.27 -1.47
C TYR A 8 1.46 -7.96 -1.06
N THR A 9 0.70 -7.13 -0.34
CA THR A 9 1.18 -5.93 0.32
C THR A 9 0.91 -6.05 1.81
N TYR A 10 1.97 -5.98 2.62
CA TYR A 10 1.89 -5.99 4.08
C TYR A 10 2.21 -4.59 4.64
N CYS A 11 1.46 -4.15 5.63
CA CYS A 11 1.69 -2.87 6.30
C CYS A 11 1.51 -3.04 7.81
N PHE A 12 2.42 -2.48 8.60
CA PHE A 12 2.24 -2.32 10.04
C PHE A 12 1.79 -0.88 10.31
N PHE A 13 0.83 -0.72 11.21
CA PHE A 13 0.40 0.59 11.68
C PHE A 13 0.04 0.53 13.17
N GLY A 14 0.14 1.66 13.87
CA GLY A 14 -0.25 1.76 15.28
C GLY A 14 -1.38 2.75 15.50
N ASP A 15 -1.69 3.03 16.77
CA ASP A 15 -2.78 3.94 17.20
C ASP A 15 -2.71 5.30 16.50
N GLY A 16 -1.52 5.89 16.42
CA GLY A 16 -1.33 7.20 15.77
C GLY A 16 -1.79 7.21 14.32
N CYS A 17 -1.45 6.18 13.55
CA CYS A 17 -1.93 6.05 12.18
C CYS A 17 -3.45 5.82 12.13
N ALA A 18 -4.01 5.08 13.09
CA ALA A 18 -5.45 4.80 13.14
C ALA A 18 -6.28 6.06 13.48
N MET A 19 -5.69 7.02 14.20
CA MET A 19 -6.27 8.33 14.50
C MET A 19 -6.25 9.29 13.29
N GLU A 20 -5.25 9.18 12.41
CA GLU A 20 -5.09 10.10 11.29
C GLU A 20 -6.18 9.93 10.22
N GLY A 21 -6.79 11.05 9.81
CA GLY A 21 -7.94 11.05 8.89
C GLY A 21 -7.64 10.39 7.54
N ILE A 22 -6.41 10.56 7.05
CA ILE A 22 -5.93 9.93 5.80
C ILE A 22 -6.03 8.40 5.83
N ALA A 23 -5.84 7.75 6.99
CA ALA A 23 -5.95 6.31 7.11
C ALA A 23 -7.40 5.85 6.95
N SER A 24 -8.37 6.61 7.47
CA SER A 24 -9.80 6.35 7.26
C SER A 24 -10.20 6.49 5.80
N GLU A 25 -9.72 7.53 5.12
CA GLU A 25 -9.95 7.73 3.69
C GLU A 25 -9.40 6.56 2.85
N ALA A 26 -8.16 6.16 3.11
CA ALA A 26 -7.50 5.06 2.40
C ALA A 26 -8.15 3.70 2.73
N ALA A 27 -8.48 3.42 4.00
CA ALA A 27 -9.12 2.17 4.41
C ALA A 27 -10.53 2.03 3.82
N SER A 28 -11.31 3.11 3.80
CA SER A 28 -12.61 3.16 3.12
C SER A 28 -12.47 2.87 1.63
N THR A 29 -11.46 3.45 0.98
CA THR A 29 -11.17 3.23 -0.45
C THR A 29 -10.77 1.78 -0.72
N ALA A 30 -9.87 1.20 0.07
CA ALA A 30 -9.39 -0.17 -0.10
C ALA A 30 -10.49 -1.21 0.12
N GLY A 31 -11.39 -0.98 1.08
CA GLY A 31 -12.55 -1.84 1.32
C GLY A 31 -13.56 -1.78 0.19
N HIS A 32 -13.90 -0.58 -0.29
CA HIS A 32 -14.71 -0.39 -1.50
C HIS A 32 -14.11 -1.11 -2.72
N LEU A 33 -12.80 -0.96 -2.90
CA LEU A 33 -12.04 -1.59 -3.97
C LEU A 33 -11.70 -3.06 -3.69
N GLN A 34 -12.21 -3.72 -2.65
CA GLN A 34 -12.05 -5.18 -2.44
C GLN A 34 -10.60 -5.70 -2.59
N LEU A 35 -9.61 -4.96 -2.10
CA LEU A 35 -8.19 -5.24 -2.33
C LEU A 35 -7.68 -6.44 -1.51
N GLY A 36 -8.02 -7.67 -1.93
CA GLY A 36 -7.73 -8.93 -1.23
C GLY A 36 -6.26 -9.25 -0.94
N ASN A 37 -5.33 -8.60 -1.66
CA ASN A 37 -3.90 -8.80 -1.45
C ASN A 37 -3.28 -7.81 -0.44
N LEU A 38 -4.08 -6.90 0.13
CA LEU A 38 -3.67 -5.98 1.19
C LEU A 38 -3.95 -6.58 2.57
N ILE A 39 -2.89 -6.76 3.37
CA ILE A 39 -2.97 -7.27 4.74
C ILE A 39 -2.28 -6.25 5.66
N ALA A 40 -3.07 -5.58 6.50
CA ALA A 40 -2.59 -4.63 7.49
C ALA A 40 -2.50 -5.30 8.87
N ILE A 41 -1.48 -4.94 9.65
CA ILE A 41 -1.26 -5.41 11.01
C ILE A 41 -1.28 -4.21 11.93
N TYR A 42 -2.29 -4.17 12.79
CA TYR A 42 -2.51 -3.12 13.76
C TYR A 42 -1.81 -3.49 15.06
N ASP A 43 -0.78 -2.74 15.42
CA ASP A 43 -0.12 -2.83 16.73
C ASP A 43 -1.02 -2.18 17.80
N ASP A 44 -1.86 -3.01 18.43
CA ASP A 44 -2.82 -2.65 19.47
C ASP A 44 -2.15 -2.70 20.85
N ASN A 45 -1.22 -1.78 21.10
CA ASN A 45 -0.43 -1.73 22.33
C ASN A 45 -1.02 -0.79 23.41
N HIS A 46 -2.09 -0.06 23.07
CA HIS A 46 -2.85 0.86 23.93
C HIS A 46 -2.08 2.10 24.42
N ILE A 47 -0.90 2.40 23.86
CA ILE A 47 -0.05 3.52 24.29
C ILE A 47 0.31 4.42 23.10
N SER A 48 0.07 5.72 23.27
CA SER A 48 0.58 6.79 22.42
C SER A 48 1.62 7.64 23.17
N ILE A 49 2.13 8.71 22.54
CA ILE A 49 3.06 9.65 23.17
C ILE A 49 2.47 10.24 24.47
N ASP A 50 1.18 10.58 24.47
CA ASP A 50 0.50 11.19 25.61
C ASP A 50 0.07 10.15 26.68
N GLY A 51 0.48 8.89 26.52
CA GLY A 51 0.20 7.80 27.45
C GLY A 51 -0.90 6.86 26.96
N ASP A 52 -1.72 6.36 27.89
CA ASP A 52 -2.81 5.44 27.60
C ASP A 52 -3.79 6.05 26.58
N THR A 53 -4.02 5.32 25.49
CA THR A 53 -4.95 5.69 24.40
C THR A 53 -6.32 6.13 24.88
N LYS A 54 -6.79 5.68 26.06
CA LYS A 54 -8.03 6.15 26.69
C LYS A 54 -8.15 7.68 26.82
N CYS A 55 -7.03 8.42 26.81
CA CYS A 55 -7.06 9.88 26.87
C CYS A 55 -7.65 10.54 25.61
N ALA A 56 -7.56 9.89 24.43
CA ALA A 56 -7.93 10.50 23.14
C ALA A 56 -8.48 9.54 22.08
N PHE A 57 -8.33 8.22 22.26
CA PHE A 57 -8.63 7.19 21.27
C PHE A 57 -9.32 5.99 21.94
N THR A 58 -10.66 6.00 21.91
CA THR A 58 -11.52 5.02 22.60
C THR A 58 -12.55 4.35 21.69
N GLU A 59 -12.43 4.56 20.39
CA GLU A 59 -13.32 3.94 19.40
C GLU A 59 -12.99 2.45 19.18
N ASP A 60 -13.96 1.73 18.62
CA ASP A 60 -13.77 0.34 18.22
C ASP A 60 -13.19 0.30 16.80
N VAL A 61 -11.85 0.28 16.72
CA VAL A 61 -11.11 0.27 15.45
C VAL A 61 -11.53 -0.88 14.55
N MET A 62 -11.71 -2.08 15.12
CA MET A 62 -12.05 -3.26 14.33
C MET A 62 -13.45 -3.14 13.73
N LYS A 63 -14.44 -2.66 14.49
CA LYS A 63 -15.76 -2.36 13.92
C LYS A 63 -15.73 -1.28 12.85
N ARG A 64 -14.86 -0.26 12.97
CA ARG A 64 -14.68 0.75 11.91
C ARG A 64 -14.13 0.10 10.62
N PHE A 65 -13.16 -0.80 10.73
CA PHE A 65 -12.63 -1.55 9.59
C PHE A 65 -13.67 -2.52 8.98
N GLU A 66 -14.43 -3.25 9.81
CA GLU A 66 -15.57 -4.06 9.34
C GLU A 66 -16.57 -3.21 8.56
N ALA A 67 -16.90 -2.01 9.05
CA ALA A 67 -17.80 -1.08 8.37
C ALA A 67 -17.27 -0.59 7.02
N TYR A 68 -15.95 -0.55 6.83
CA TYR A 68 -15.33 -0.28 5.53
C TYR A 68 -15.35 -1.50 4.59
N GLY A 69 -15.73 -2.69 5.06
CA GLY A 69 -15.77 -3.92 4.28
C GLY A 69 -14.50 -4.77 4.39
N TRP A 70 -13.68 -4.57 5.43
CA TRP A 70 -12.47 -5.37 5.65
C TRP A 70 -12.79 -6.71 6.31
N HIS A 71 -11.93 -7.70 6.06
CA HIS A 71 -11.84 -8.89 6.89
C HIS A 71 -10.99 -8.60 8.12
N THR A 72 -11.44 -9.04 9.29
CA THR A 72 -10.77 -8.79 10.57
C THR A 72 -10.33 -10.08 11.22
N GLU A 73 -9.09 -10.10 11.68
CA GLU A 73 -8.50 -11.17 12.49
C GLU A 73 -8.01 -10.59 13.81
N TYR A 74 -7.94 -11.42 14.84
CA TYR A 74 -7.45 -10.99 16.15
C TYR A 74 -6.44 -12.00 16.71
N VAL A 75 -5.27 -11.48 17.09
CA VAL A 75 -4.24 -12.19 17.85
C VAL A 75 -4.07 -11.48 19.19
N GLU A 76 -4.64 -12.08 20.25
CA GLU A 76 -4.66 -11.51 21.60
C GLU A 76 -3.28 -11.49 22.27
N LYS A 77 -2.42 -12.47 21.94
CA LYS A 77 -1.11 -12.65 22.59
C LYS A 77 0.04 -12.35 21.64
N GLY A 78 0.06 -11.14 21.07
CA GLY A 78 1.05 -10.75 20.08
C GLY A 78 2.51 -10.83 20.54
N ASP A 79 2.75 -10.73 21.85
CA ASP A 79 4.11 -10.85 22.41
C ASP A 79 4.69 -12.27 22.34
N THR A 80 3.85 -13.31 22.21
CA THR A 80 4.29 -14.71 22.39
C THR A 80 3.68 -15.72 21.42
N ASP A 81 2.51 -15.44 20.85
CA ASP A 81 1.78 -16.37 19.99
C ASP A 81 2.18 -16.24 18.52
N LEU A 82 3.41 -16.63 18.22
CA LEU A 82 3.95 -16.57 16.85
C LEU A 82 3.16 -17.45 15.87
N GLN A 83 2.65 -18.60 16.32
CA GLN A 83 1.82 -19.47 15.48
C GLN A 83 0.47 -18.81 15.18
N GLY A 84 -0.16 -18.16 16.16
CA GLY A 84 -1.39 -17.41 15.97
C GLY A 84 -1.23 -16.28 14.95
N ILE A 85 -0.09 -15.57 14.96
CA ILE A 85 0.24 -14.56 13.94
C ILE A 85 0.36 -15.20 12.56
N GLU A 86 1.10 -16.30 12.43
CA GLU A 86 1.28 -17.00 11.15
C GLU A 86 -0.06 -17.51 10.59
N ASP A 87 -0.90 -18.09 11.44
CA ASP A 87 -2.20 -18.64 11.05
C ASP A 87 -3.19 -17.53 10.69
N ALA A 88 -3.17 -16.39 11.37
CA ALA A 88 -3.95 -15.21 10.99
C ALA A 88 -3.55 -14.71 9.60
N ILE A 89 -2.24 -14.60 9.32
CA ILE A 89 -1.76 -14.21 7.98
C ILE A 89 -2.22 -15.22 6.91
N LYS A 90 -2.19 -16.52 7.20
CA LYS A 90 -2.69 -17.56 6.28
C LYS A 90 -4.18 -17.38 5.99
N ARG A 91 -5.02 -17.19 7.01
CA ARG A 91 -6.47 -16.94 6.84
C ARG A 91 -6.73 -15.65 6.05
N CYS A 92 -6.01 -14.57 6.34
CA CYS A 92 -6.11 -13.33 5.56
C CYS A 92 -5.78 -13.56 4.07
N ARG A 93 -4.77 -14.38 3.76
CA ARG A 93 -4.41 -14.72 2.38
C ARG A 93 -5.50 -15.55 1.67
N GLU A 94 -6.38 -16.23 2.39
CA GLU A 94 -7.50 -16.98 1.80
C GLU A 94 -8.67 -16.06 1.41
N VAL A 95 -8.79 -14.89 2.03
CA VAL A 95 -9.80 -13.88 1.72
C VAL A 95 -9.35 -13.05 0.51
N LYS A 96 -10.02 -13.24 -0.63
CA LYS A 96 -9.63 -12.63 -1.92
C LYS A 96 -10.43 -11.40 -2.32
N ASP A 97 -11.58 -11.20 -1.70
CA ASP A 97 -12.56 -10.18 -2.06
C ASP A 97 -12.61 -9.02 -1.05
N LYS A 98 -11.69 -9.00 -0.06
CA LYS A 98 -11.60 -7.96 0.96
C LYS A 98 -10.15 -7.74 1.40
N PRO A 99 -9.71 -6.48 1.60
CA PRO A 99 -8.49 -6.25 2.37
C PRO A 99 -8.66 -6.80 3.80
N SER A 100 -7.56 -7.19 4.43
CA SER A 100 -7.57 -7.78 5.77
C SER A 100 -6.82 -6.94 6.79
N VAL A 101 -7.33 -6.85 8.01
CA VAL A 101 -6.65 -6.24 9.15
C VAL A 101 -6.54 -7.24 10.30
N ILE A 102 -5.32 -7.40 10.82
CA ILE A 102 -5.03 -8.23 11.99
C ILE A 102 -4.85 -7.27 13.17
N LYS A 103 -5.75 -7.34 14.15
CA LYS A 103 -5.52 -6.74 15.46
C LYS A 103 -4.47 -7.58 16.18
N LEU A 104 -3.33 -7.00 16.50
CA LEU A 104 -2.26 -7.66 17.23
C LEU A 104 -2.09 -6.96 18.57
N THR A 105 -2.64 -7.53 19.64
CA THR A 105 -2.46 -6.96 20.98
C THR A 105 -1.05 -7.29 21.47
N THR A 106 -0.24 -6.26 21.69
CA THR A 106 1.15 -6.36 22.14
C THR A 106 1.37 -5.54 23.42
N THR A 107 2.50 -5.75 24.07
CA THR A 107 3.00 -4.84 25.10
C THR A 107 4.08 -3.94 24.50
N ILE A 108 3.85 -2.62 24.43
CA ILE A 108 4.89 -1.69 23.97
C ILE A 108 6.16 -1.84 24.83
N GLY A 109 7.31 -2.02 24.20
CA GLY A 109 8.58 -2.24 24.90
C GLY A 109 8.69 -3.57 25.64
N PHE A 110 7.97 -4.61 25.21
CA PHE A 110 7.97 -5.95 25.81
C PHE A 110 9.36 -6.41 26.31
N GLY A 111 9.44 -6.74 27.59
CA GLY A 111 10.67 -7.16 28.30
C GLY A 111 11.45 -6.03 28.98
N SER A 112 11.18 -4.76 28.67
CA SER A 112 11.72 -3.62 29.41
C SER A 112 11.05 -3.47 30.78
N GLN A 113 11.77 -2.91 31.76
CA GLN A 113 11.18 -2.45 33.01
C GLN A 113 10.13 -1.32 32.81
N LEU A 114 10.17 -0.64 31.67
CA LEU A 114 9.22 0.41 31.26
C LEU A 114 8.13 -0.11 30.32
N GLN A 115 8.04 -1.42 30.09
CA GLN A 115 7.03 -2.00 29.19
C GLN A 115 5.61 -1.54 29.55
N GLY A 116 4.78 -1.30 28.54
CA GLY A 116 3.40 -0.83 28.73
C GLY A 116 3.27 0.64 29.15
N THR A 117 4.33 1.45 29.05
CA THR A 117 4.30 2.87 29.42
C THR A 117 4.70 3.78 28.26
N GLY A 118 4.14 5.00 28.21
CA GLY A 118 4.54 6.01 27.20
C GLY A 118 6.03 6.39 27.25
N GLY A 119 6.69 6.19 28.41
CA GLY A 119 8.12 6.45 28.58
C GLY A 119 9.01 5.61 27.67
N VAL A 120 8.56 4.41 27.26
CA VAL A 120 9.33 3.47 26.43
C VAL A 120 9.22 3.77 24.93
N HIS A 121 8.27 4.62 24.52
CA HIS A 121 7.95 4.86 23.10
C HIS A 121 9.09 5.57 22.33
N GLY A 122 9.56 6.69 22.86
CA GLY A 122 10.44 7.60 22.10
C GLY A 122 11.82 7.83 22.70
N ASN A 123 12.16 7.14 23.80
CA ASN A 123 13.41 7.38 24.54
C ASN A 123 14.31 6.13 24.57
N PRO A 124 15.64 6.29 24.50
CA PRO A 124 16.56 5.19 24.76
C PRO A 124 16.33 4.60 26.16
N LEU A 125 16.32 3.27 26.25
CA LEU A 125 16.32 2.55 27.52
C LEU A 125 17.56 2.90 28.35
N LYS A 126 17.42 2.86 29.67
CA LYS A 126 18.56 3.06 30.58
C LYS A 126 19.50 1.86 30.55
N ALA A 127 20.76 2.07 30.91
CA ALA A 127 21.80 1.06 30.76
C ALA A 127 21.54 -0.21 31.59
N ASP A 128 20.95 -0.06 32.78
CA ASP A 128 20.51 -1.15 33.65
C ASP A 128 19.33 -1.92 33.05
N ASP A 129 18.36 -1.22 32.46
CA ASP A 129 17.22 -1.83 31.79
C ASP A 129 17.66 -2.60 30.52
N ILE A 130 18.58 -2.06 29.71
CA ILE A 130 19.18 -2.78 28.58
C ILE A 130 19.81 -4.11 29.04
N LYS A 131 20.53 -4.11 30.18
CA LYS A 131 21.10 -5.34 30.76
C LYS A 131 20.02 -6.29 31.25
N HIS A 132 18.91 -5.78 31.77
CA HIS A 132 17.75 -6.57 32.17
C HIS A 132 17.11 -7.28 30.98
N VAL A 133 16.78 -6.54 29.92
CA VAL A 133 16.19 -7.07 28.67
C VAL A 133 17.08 -8.18 28.07
N LYS A 134 18.38 -7.94 27.97
CA LYS A 134 19.33 -8.94 27.46
C LYS A 134 19.28 -10.23 28.28
N LYS A 135 19.35 -10.14 29.61
CA LYS A 135 19.28 -11.32 30.49
C LYS A 135 17.95 -12.06 30.35
N GLN A 136 16.84 -11.32 30.28
CA GLN A 136 15.50 -11.91 30.12
C GLN A 136 15.41 -12.76 28.86
N PHE A 137 16.02 -12.32 27.75
CA PHE A 137 16.00 -13.04 26.48
C PHE A 137 17.22 -13.94 26.24
N GLY A 138 18.01 -14.24 27.28
CA GLY A 138 19.13 -15.18 27.20
C GLY A 138 20.41 -14.64 26.55
N PHE A 139 20.54 -13.32 26.42
CA PHE A 139 21.73 -12.66 25.88
C PHE A 139 22.70 -12.20 26.98
N ASP A 140 23.97 -12.09 26.61
CA ASP A 140 25.03 -11.53 27.46
C ASP A 140 24.80 -10.02 27.69
N PRO A 141 24.59 -9.57 28.95
CA PRO A 141 24.30 -8.16 29.27
C PRO A 141 25.42 -7.19 28.86
N GLU A 142 26.67 -7.67 28.76
CA GLU A 142 27.83 -6.82 28.47
C GLU A 142 28.12 -6.66 26.97
N LYS A 143 27.47 -7.44 26.10
CA LYS A 143 27.67 -7.38 24.65
C LYS A 143 26.57 -6.57 23.96
N SER A 144 26.91 -5.89 22.87
CA SER A 144 25.97 -5.14 22.03
C SER A 144 26.09 -5.59 20.58
N PHE A 145 25.01 -5.44 19.80
CA PHE A 145 24.94 -5.86 18.39
C PHE A 145 25.28 -7.35 18.17
N VAL A 146 24.91 -8.21 19.13
CA VAL A 146 25.09 -9.66 19.00
C VAL A 146 24.01 -10.21 18.08
N VAL A 147 24.43 -10.88 17.01
CA VAL A 147 23.54 -11.65 16.14
C VAL A 147 24.04 -13.11 16.18
N PRO A 148 23.32 -14.02 16.84
CA PRO A 148 23.69 -15.43 16.87
C PRO A 148 23.76 -16.04 15.47
N GLN A 149 24.66 -17.00 15.26
CA GLN A 149 24.85 -17.60 13.94
C GLN A 149 23.58 -18.31 13.45
N GLU A 150 22.82 -18.92 14.36
CA GLU A 150 21.54 -19.56 14.01
C GLU A 150 20.51 -18.59 13.41
N VAL A 151 20.57 -17.29 13.75
CA VAL A 151 19.71 -16.27 13.15
C VAL A 151 20.13 -16.00 11.71
N TYR A 152 21.44 -15.86 11.45
CA TYR A 152 21.96 -15.74 10.08
C TYR A 152 21.60 -16.95 9.25
N ASP A 153 21.81 -18.16 9.77
CA ASP A 153 21.53 -19.40 9.05
C ASP A 153 20.04 -19.51 8.67
N MET A 154 19.14 -19.16 9.61
CA MET A 154 17.70 -19.15 9.36
C MET A 154 17.29 -18.12 8.30
N TYR A 155 17.84 -16.90 8.35
CA TYR A 155 17.53 -15.83 7.39
C TYR A 155 18.16 -16.12 6.01
N HIS A 156 19.35 -16.69 5.95
CA HIS A 156 19.96 -17.14 4.70
C HIS A 156 19.14 -18.21 4.01
N LYS A 157 18.65 -19.21 4.75
CA LYS A 157 17.74 -20.23 4.20
C LYS A 157 16.47 -19.61 3.60
N THR A 158 15.94 -18.56 4.24
CA THR A 158 14.78 -17.82 3.74
C THR A 158 15.12 -17.01 2.47
N ALA A 159 16.28 -16.36 2.45
CA ALA A 159 16.76 -15.62 1.29
C ALA A 159 17.01 -16.55 0.09
N ASP A 160 17.60 -17.73 0.30
CA ASP A 160 17.83 -18.73 -0.75
C ASP A 160 16.51 -19.20 -1.38
N ALA A 161 15.47 -19.42 -0.56
CA ALA A 161 14.15 -19.74 -1.05
C ALA A 161 13.53 -18.60 -1.88
N GLY A 162 13.75 -17.35 -1.47
CA GLY A 162 13.35 -16.16 -2.25
C GLY A 162 14.06 -16.06 -3.59
N ALA A 163 15.38 -16.25 -3.62
CA ALA A 163 16.17 -16.25 -4.85
C ALA A 163 15.75 -17.38 -5.80
N ALA A 164 15.43 -18.55 -5.28
CA ALA A 164 14.89 -19.65 -6.07
C ALA A 164 13.51 -19.31 -6.67
N ALA A 165 12.62 -18.70 -5.89
CA ALA A 165 11.31 -18.25 -6.38
C ALA A 165 11.43 -17.17 -7.47
N GLU A 166 12.36 -16.23 -7.33
CA GLU A 166 12.66 -15.22 -8.36
C GLU A 166 13.23 -15.85 -9.63
N ALA A 167 14.13 -16.84 -9.50
CA ALA A 167 14.65 -17.57 -10.66
C ALA A 167 13.56 -18.31 -11.43
N GLU A 168 12.58 -18.91 -10.74
CA GLU A 168 11.41 -19.51 -11.37
C GLU A 168 10.48 -18.47 -12.00
N TRP A 169 10.29 -17.32 -11.36
CA TRP A 169 9.55 -16.20 -11.95
C TRP A 169 10.19 -15.70 -13.25
N ASN A 170 11.52 -15.55 -13.28
CA ASN A 170 12.26 -15.15 -14.48
C ASN A 170 12.08 -16.16 -15.62
N LYS A 171 12.11 -17.46 -15.33
CA LYS A 171 11.81 -18.51 -16.32
C LYS A 171 10.37 -18.42 -16.83
N LEU A 172 9.41 -18.15 -15.94
CA LEU A 172 8.01 -17.96 -16.30
C LEU A 172 7.83 -16.73 -17.20
N PHE A 173 8.53 -15.64 -16.89
CA PHE A 173 8.51 -14.40 -17.66
C PHE A 173 9.14 -14.58 -19.05
N GLU A 174 10.25 -15.31 -19.17
CA GLU A 174 10.83 -15.67 -20.47
C GLU A 174 9.91 -16.59 -21.28
N LYS A 175 9.24 -17.55 -20.64
CA LYS A 175 8.23 -18.37 -21.31
C LYS A 175 7.06 -17.50 -21.81
N TYR A 176 6.61 -16.54 -21.00
CA TYR A 176 5.57 -15.59 -21.38
C TYR A 176 5.96 -14.81 -22.65
N ALA A 177 7.24 -14.46 -22.82
CA ALA A 177 7.74 -13.82 -24.03
C ALA A 177 7.49 -14.62 -25.31
N SER A 178 7.50 -15.95 -25.24
CA SER A 178 7.29 -16.81 -26.42
C SER A 178 5.83 -16.87 -26.88
N GLU A 179 4.89 -16.74 -25.95
CA GLU A 179 3.44 -16.82 -26.21
C GLU A 179 2.78 -15.43 -26.34
N HIS A 180 3.34 -14.40 -25.69
CA HIS A 180 2.76 -13.05 -25.56
C HIS A 180 3.78 -11.93 -25.83
N LYS A 181 4.44 -11.99 -27.00
CA LYS A 181 5.56 -11.10 -27.38
C LYS A 181 5.33 -9.60 -27.11
N GLU A 182 4.18 -9.07 -27.53
CA GLU A 182 3.87 -7.64 -27.40
C GLU A 182 3.67 -7.24 -25.93
N ALA A 183 2.87 -8.00 -25.17
CA ALA A 183 2.62 -7.73 -23.77
C ALA A 183 3.86 -7.95 -22.90
N HIS A 184 4.70 -8.93 -23.23
CA HIS A 184 6.01 -9.11 -22.61
C HIS A 184 6.92 -7.90 -22.85
N ALA A 185 7.03 -7.44 -24.11
CA ALA A 185 7.86 -6.29 -24.44
C ALA A 185 7.37 -5.01 -23.73
N ASP A 186 6.05 -4.83 -23.61
CA ASP A 186 5.45 -3.73 -22.83
C ASP A 186 5.81 -3.82 -21.35
N LEU A 187 5.60 -4.96 -20.71
CA LEU A 187 5.90 -5.15 -19.29
C LEU A 187 7.40 -5.00 -19.01
N ALA A 188 8.26 -5.62 -19.82
CA ALA A 188 9.71 -5.49 -19.72
C ALA A 188 10.16 -4.01 -19.83
N ARG A 189 9.58 -3.25 -20.75
CA ARG A 189 9.83 -1.81 -20.89
C ARG A 189 9.40 -1.06 -19.63
N ARG A 190 8.18 -1.30 -19.13
CA ARG A 190 7.64 -0.62 -17.94
C ARG A 190 8.45 -0.92 -16.68
N LEU A 191 8.98 -2.13 -16.54
CA LEU A 191 9.90 -2.50 -15.45
C LEU A 191 11.19 -1.67 -15.45
N THR A 192 11.61 -1.13 -16.60
CA THR A 192 12.78 -0.22 -16.69
C THR A 192 12.43 1.26 -16.50
N GLY A 193 11.14 1.61 -16.33
CA GLY A 193 10.68 3.00 -16.21
C GLY A 193 10.75 3.82 -17.51
N LYS A 194 10.98 3.19 -18.66
CA LYS A 194 11.01 3.87 -19.97
C LYS A 194 9.61 4.01 -20.54
N LEU A 195 9.26 5.19 -21.05
CA LEU A 195 8.01 5.41 -21.81
C LEU A 195 8.09 4.76 -23.21
N PRO A 196 6.94 4.49 -23.88
CA PRO A 196 6.91 4.02 -25.26
C PRO A 196 7.60 4.98 -26.21
N GLU A 197 8.37 4.47 -27.17
CA GLU A 197 9.05 5.32 -28.14
C GLU A 197 8.05 6.11 -28.98
N GLY A 198 8.26 7.42 -29.10
CA GLY A 198 7.44 8.29 -29.94
C GLY A 198 6.07 8.65 -29.37
N TRP A 199 5.78 8.34 -28.09
CA TRP A 199 4.52 8.73 -27.42
C TRP A 199 4.22 10.23 -27.55
N GLN A 200 5.26 11.09 -27.60
CA GLN A 200 5.12 12.53 -27.74
C GLN A 200 4.48 12.96 -29.06
N LYS A 201 4.53 12.11 -30.11
CA LYS A 201 3.94 12.41 -31.42
C LYS A 201 2.41 12.49 -31.35
N CYS A 202 1.81 11.93 -30.30
CA CYS A 202 0.39 12.01 -30.03
C CYS A 202 -0.03 13.35 -29.40
N LEU A 203 0.91 14.16 -28.89
CA LEU A 203 0.56 15.39 -28.18
C LEU A 203 -0.10 16.41 -29.13
N PRO A 204 -1.21 17.04 -28.70
CA PRO A 204 -1.84 18.10 -29.49
C PRO A 204 -0.92 19.31 -29.61
N THR A 205 -0.97 19.97 -30.76
CA THR A 205 -0.27 21.22 -31.03
C THR A 205 -1.28 22.32 -31.30
N TYR A 206 -0.94 23.55 -30.93
CA TYR A 206 -1.81 24.72 -31.05
C TYR A 206 -1.04 25.88 -31.68
N LYS A 207 -1.76 26.76 -32.39
CA LYS A 207 -1.25 27.95 -33.05
C LYS A 207 -1.78 29.23 -32.38
N PRO A 208 -1.11 30.39 -32.55
CA PRO A 208 -1.57 31.64 -31.96
C PRO A 208 -2.96 32.11 -32.38
N ASP A 209 -3.46 31.66 -33.54
CA ASP A 209 -4.76 31.98 -34.11
C ASP A 209 -5.87 30.98 -33.75
N ASP A 210 -5.55 29.90 -33.02
CA ASP A 210 -6.55 28.98 -32.49
C ASP A 210 -7.44 29.67 -31.44
N ALA A 211 -8.68 29.19 -31.31
CA ALA A 211 -9.63 29.73 -30.34
C ALA A 211 -9.12 29.58 -28.89
N ALA A 212 -9.54 30.51 -28.02
CA ALA A 212 -9.21 30.42 -26.59
C ALA A 212 -9.79 29.16 -25.95
N ILE A 213 -8.95 28.38 -25.28
CA ILE A 213 -9.33 27.14 -24.58
C ILE A 213 -8.79 27.21 -23.16
N ALA A 214 -9.63 26.89 -22.16
CA ALA A 214 -9.19 26.79 -20.78
C ALA A 214 -8.12 25.69 -20.61
N SER A 215 -7.08 25.92 -19.82
CA SER A 215 -5.98 24.96 -19.65
C SER A 215 -6.41 23.58 -19.15
N ARG A 216 -7.47 23.49 -18.33
CA ARG A 216 -8.08 22.20 -17.94
C ARG A 216 -8.62 21.39 -19.13
N LYS A 217 -9.10 22.08 -20.18
CA LYS A 217 -9.60 21.44 -21.41
C LYS A 217 -8.45 21.07 -22.35
N LEU A 218 -7.36 21.84 -22.31
CA LEU A 218 -6.09 21.44 -22.94
C LEU A 218 -5.52 20.17 -22.27
N SER A 219 -5.54 20.09 -20.93
CA SER A 219 -5.12 18.90 -20.18
C SER A 219 -5.95 17.67 -20.54
N GLU A 220 -7.28 17.80 -20.65
CA GLU A 220 -8.14 16.71 -21.15
C GLU A 220 -7.73 16.27 -22.55
N SER A 221 -7.45 17.22 -23.45
CA SER A 221 -7.05 16.94 -24.82
C SER A 221 -5.73 16.17 -24.88
N VAL A 222 -4.80 16.47 -23.96
CA VAL A 222 -3.55 15.70 -23.78
C VAL A 222 -3.87 14.29 -23.30
N LEU A 223 -4.68 14.12 -22.25
CA LEU A 223 -5.06 12.80 -21.73
C LEU A 223 -5.74 11.92 -22.79
N GLU A 224 -6.70 12.49 -23.53
CA GLU A 224 -7.38 11.82 -24.64
C GLU A 224 -6.41 11.39 -25.75
N ALA A 225 -5.32 12.13 -25.96
CA ALA A 225 -4.36 11.82 -27.00
C ALA A 225 -3.30 10.79 -26.57
N ILE A 226 -2.90 10.76 -25.29
CA ILE A 226 -1.80 9.92 -24.82
C ILE A 226 -2.24 8.59 -24.19
N TYR A 227 -3.51 8.42 -23.78
CA TYR A 227 -3.92 7.25 -23.00
C TYR A 227 -3.68 5.91 -23.73
N GLU A 228 -3.80 5.87 -25.06
CA GLU A 228 -3.50 4.66 -25.86
C GLU A 228 -1.98 4.45 -26.01
N ALA A 229 -1.24 5.55 -26.20
CA ALA A 229 0.21 5.51 -26.41
C ALA A 229 1.00 5.25 -25.12
N VAL A 230 0.43 5.50 -23.94
CA VAL A 230 1.07 5.31 -22.63
C VAL A 230 0.19 4.40 -21.77
N PRO A 231 0.31 3.06 -21.88
CA PRO A 231 -0.55 2.10 -21.17
C PRO A 231 -0.37 2.15 -19.65
N GLU A 232 0.81 2.55 -19.16
CA GLU A 232 1.09 2.74 -17.72
C GLU A 232 0.43 3.97 -17.09
N LEU A 233 -0.18 4.88 -17.86
CA LEU A 233 -0.92 6.02 -17.33
C LEU A 233 -2.20 5.55 -16.63
N VAL A 234 -2.33 5.89 -15.35
CA VAL A 234 -3.55 5.71 -14.56
C VAL A 234 -3.98 7.09 -14.07
N SER A 235 -5.20 7.50 -14.41
CA SER A 235 -5.74 8.80 -13.99
C SER A 235 -6.86 8.63 -12.97
N GLY A 236 -7.30 9.73 -12.37
CA GLY A 236 -8.42 9.74 -11.45
C GLY A 236 -8.77 11.14 -10.99
N SER A 237 -9.73 11.23 -10.07
CA SER A 237 -10.07 12.49 -9.42
C SER A 237 -10.71 12.27 -8.07
N ALA A 238 -10.46 13.22 -7.16
CA ALA A 238 -11.18 13.33 -5.90
C ALA A 238 -12.56 13.97 -6.12
N ASP A 239 -13.49 13.18 -6.68
CA ASP A 239 -14.90 13.56 -6.97
C ASP A 239 -15.10 14.79 -7.89
N LEU A 240 -14.07 15.21 -8.63
CA LEU A 240 -14.08 16.39 -9.49
C LEU A 240 -13.82 16.05 -10.96
N THR A 241 -14.12 14.81 -11.38
CA THR A 241 -13.84 14.28 -12.73
C THR A 241 -14.20 15.25 -13.86
N GLY A 242 -15.44 15.73 -13.90
CA GLY A 242 -15.91 16.64 -14.96
C GLY A 242 -15.49 18.09 -14.78
N SER A 243 -15.02 18.47 -13.59
CA SER A 243 -14.53 19.82 -13.30
C SER A 243 -13.05 19.97 -13.65
N ASN A 244 -12.26 18.93 -13.37
CA ASN A 244 -10.84 18.84 -13.69
C ASN A 244 -10.57 18.32 -15.10
N ASN A 245 -11.54 17.63 -15.72
CA ASN A 245 -11.42 16.94 -17.00
C ASN A 245 -10.30 15.89 -17.04
N THR A 246 -10.22 15.02 -16.02
CA THR A 246 -9.16 13.99 -15.93
C THR A 246 -9.50 12.67 -16.61
N ARG A 247 -10.70 12.54 -17.18
CA ARG A 247 -11.19 11.27 -17.73
C ARG A 247 -11.32 11.35 -19.25
N TRP A 248 -10.54 10.54 -19.97
CA TRP A 248 -10.75 10.35 -21.41
C TRP A 248 -12.05 9.59 -21.67
N LYS A 249 -12.63 9.73 -22.87
CA LYS A 249 -14.00 9.28 -23.16
C LYS A 249 -14.19 7.77 -22.98
N LYS A 250 -13.22 6.99 -23.46
CA LYS A 250 -13.22 5.51 -23.41
C LYS A 250 -12.63 4.94 -22.11
N ALA A 251 -12.36 5.76 -21.10
CA ALA A 251 -11.81 5.26 -19.85
C ALA A 251 -12.74 4.23 -19.22
N VAL A 252 -12.16 3.16 -18.70
CA VAL A 252 -12.82 2.18 -17.84
C VAL A 252 -12.38 2.46 -16.42
N ASP A 253 -13.32 2.47 -15.49
CA ASP A 253 -13.04 2.76 -14.10
C ASP A 253 -12.36 1.54 -13.44
N PHE A 254 -11.32 1.77 -12.64
CA PHE A 254 -10.67 0.73 -11.82
C PHE A 254 -11.61 0.33 -10.69
N GLN A 255 -12.27 -0.81 -10.83
CA GLN A 255 -13.29 -1.29 -9.90
C GLN A 255 -13.33 -2.82 -9.85
N PRO A 256 -13.75 -3.42 -8.72
CA PRO A 256 -14.07 -4.83 -8.67
C PRO A 256 -15.16 -5.18 -9.70
N PRO A 257 -14.96 -6.18 -10.58
CA PRO A 257 -15.91 -6.49 -11.66
C PRO A 257 -17.33 -6.79 -11.18
N ASN A 258 -17.48 -7.33 -9.96
CA ASN A 258 -18.78 -7.63 -9.35
C ASN A 258 -19.65 -6.38 -9.08
N THR A 259 -19.05 -5.19 -9.06
CA THR A 259 -19.80 -3.92 -8.91
C THR A 259 -20.54 -3.51 -10.18
N GLY A 260 -20.18 -4.07 -11.34
CA GLY A 260 -20.80 -3.77 -12.63
C GLY A 260 -20.48 -2.38 -13.20
N ILE A 261 -19.58 -1.62 -12.57
CA ILE A 261 -19.24 -0.24 -12.98
C ILE A 261 -17.78 -0.06 -13.45
N GLY A 262 -17.01 -1.14 -13.50
CA GLY A 262 -15.62 -1.10 -13.95
C GLY A 262 -14.96 -2.47 -13.91
N GLN A 263 -13.63 -2.47 -14.03
CA GLN A 263 -12.80 -3.68 -14.10
C GLN A 263 -11.45 -3.42 -13.43
N TRP A 264 -10.72 -4.47 -13.05
CA TRP A 264 -9.38 -4.33 -12.45
C TRP A 264 -8.31 -3.81 -13.42
N ASP A 265 -8.51 -3.97 -14.73
CA ASP A 265 -7.66 -3.39 -15.77
C ASP A 265 -8.11 -1.97 -16.18
N GLY A 266 -9.13 -1.42 -15.51
CA GLY A 266 -9.54 -0.03 -15.63
C GLY A 266 -8.40 0.91 -15.22
N ARG A 267 -8.29 2.05 -15.92
CA ARG A 267 -7.22 3.04 -15.73
C ARG A 267 -7.73 4.39 -15.23
N TYR A 268 -8.97 4.42 -14.74
CA TYR A 268 -9.56 5.60 -14.12
C TYR A 268 -10.02 5.32 -12.68
N ILE A 269 -9.38 5.95 -11.70
CA ILE A 269 -9.69 5.75 -10.27
C ILE A 269 -10.69 6.81 -9.80
N ARG A 270 -11.78 6.33 -9.20
CA ARG A 270 -12.74 7.17 -8.45
C ARG A 270 -12.31 7.25 -7.00
N TYR A 271 -11.55 8.29 -6.64
CA TYR A 271 -11.05 8.43 -5.26
C TYR A 271 -12.15 8.84 -4.26
N GLY A 272 -13.22 9.49 -4.72
CA GLY A 272 -14.16 10.20 -3.84
C GLY A 272 -13.54 11.47 -3.25
N VAL A 273 -14.20 12.16 -2.32
CA VAL A 273 -13.68 13.39 -1.69
C VAL A 273 -12.60 13.02 -0.66
N ARG A 274 -11.41 12.67 -1.15
CA ARG A 274 -10.30 12.06 -0.39
C ARG A 274 -8.95 12.50 -0.94
N GLU A 275 -8.68 13.80 -0.97
CA GLU A 275 -7.46 14.35 -1.57
C GLU A 275 -6.19 13.80 -0.93
N HIS A 276 -6.18 13.71 0.41
CA HIS A 276 -5.00 13.28 1.16
C HIS A 276 -4.68 11.81 0.87
N ALA A 277 -5.68 10.93 0.95
CA ALA A 277 -5.48 9.53 0.57
C ALA A 277 -5.22 9.36 -0.93
N MET A 278 -5.82 10.16 -1.80
CA MET A 278 -5.50 10.15 -3.24
C MET A 278 -3.99 10.36 -3.44
N ALA A 279 -3.40 11.39 -2.83
CA ALA A 279 -1.97 11.64 -2.94
C ALA A 279 -1.11 10.49 -2.40
N ALA A 280 -1.43 9.96 -1.22
CA ALA A 280 -0.71 8.82 -0.65
C ALA A 280 -0.86 7.53 -1.48
N ILE A 281 -2.04 7.26 -2.03
CA ILE A 281 -2.28 6.13 -2.95
C ILE A 281 -1.46 6.31 -4.22
N MET A 282 -1.39 7.53 -4.78
CA MET A 282 -0.53 7.80 -5.95
C MET A 282 0.94 7.55 -5.62
N ASN A 283 1.42 7.93 -4.43
CA ASN A 283 2.78 7.58 -4.00
C ASN A 283 2.99 6.06 -3.96
N GLY A 284 2.01 5.30 -3.44
CA GLY A 284 2.04 3.84 -3.43
C GLY A 284 2.07 3.22 -4.83
N LEU A 285 1.24 3.73 -5.76
CA LEU A 285 1.23 3.30 -7.17
C LEU A 285 2.57 3.59 -7.85
N SER A 286 3.17 4.75 -7.57
CA SER A 286 4.50 5.09 -8.09
C SER A 286 5.59 4.21 -7.48
N ALA A 287 5.49 3.88 -6.19
CA ALA A 287 6.46 3.03 -5.48
C ALA A 287 6.40 1.57 -5.92
N TYR A 288 5.21 1.06 -6.29
CA TYR A 288 5.06 -0.27 -6.90
C TYR A 288 5.83 -0.37 -8.22
N GLY A 289 5.98 0.75 -8.93
CA GLY A 289 6.61 0.81 -10.24
C GLY A 289 5.65 0.39 -11.36
N THR A 290 6.13 0.48 -12.61
CA THR A 290 5.38 0.15 -13.84
C THR A 290 4.12 0.99 -14.12
N LEU A 291 3.72 1.91 -13.24
CA LEU A 291 2.53 2.76 -13.36
C LEU A 291 2.93 4.24 -13.22
N ILE A 292 2.17 5.11 -13.90
CA ILE A 292 2.29 6.56 -13.83
C ILE A 292 0.95 7.11 -13.35
N PRO A 293 0.80 7.39 -12.04
CA PRO A 293 -0.45 7.88 -11.49
C PRO A 293 -0.63 9.39 -11.76
N ALA A 294 -1.88 9.79 -11.97
CA ALA A 294 -2.31 11.17 -12.04
C ALA A 294 -3.64 11.36 -11.29
N GLY A 295 -3.77 12.44 -10.52
CA GLY A 295 -4.94 12.74 -9.70
C GLY A 295 -5.41 14.18 -9.89
N GLY A 296 -6.72 14.38 -10.00
CA GLY A 296 -7.34 15.69 -10.13
C GLY A 296 -8.12 16.11 -8.89
N THR A 297 -7.86 17.31 -8.40
CA THR A 297 -8.74 18.08 -7.50
C THR A 297 -8.65 19.57 -7.87
N PHE A 298 -9.39 20.46 -7.20
CA PHE A 298 -9.15 21.89 -7.33
C PHE A 298 -7.84 22.28 -6.64
N LEU A 299 -7.11 23.25 -7.21
CA LEU A 299 -5.80 23.67 -6.70
C LEU A 299 -5.83 24.01 -5.21
N ASN A 300 -6.90 24.63 -4.71
CA ASN A 300 -7.03 24.98 -3.30
C ASN A 300 -7.19 23.76 -2.38
N PHE A 301 -7.76 22.65 -2.87
CA PHE A 301 -7.92 21.41 -2.11
C PHE A 301 -6.70 20.49 -2.21
N VAL A 302 -5.74 20.81 -3.10
CA VAL A 302 -4.42 20.17 -3.02
C VAL A 302 -3.81 20.38 -1.63
N SER A 303 -4.07 21.51 -0.96
CA SER A 303 -3.59 21.78 0.40
C SER A 303 -4.18 20.87 1.50
N TYR A 304 -5.16 20.03 1.19
CA TYR A 304 -5.56 18.93 2.10
C TYR A 304 -4.56 17.76 2.08
N ALA A 305 -3.70 17.70 1.06
CA ALA A 305 -2.71 16.66 0.79
C ALA A 305 -1.28 17.24 0.73
#